data_AF-A0A957QW06-F1
#
_entry.id   AF-A0A957QW06-F1
#
_cell.length_a   1.000
_cell.length_b   1.000
_cell.length_c   1.000
_cell.angle_alpha   90.00
_cell.angle_beta   90.00
_cell.angle_gamma   90.00
#
_symmetry.space_group_name_H-M   'P 1'
#
loop_
_entity.id
_entity.type
_entity.pdbx_description
1 polymer ?
#
loop_
_entity_poly.entity_id
_entity_poly.type
_entity_poly.pdbx_seq_one_letter_code
_entity_poly.pdbx_strand_id
1 'polypeptide(L)'
;EQAEFRRSTAPSTAVVNRLDEAVDLAARAAAPGTVVLLSPGGTSYDAYRDFEERGEHFRRLVRERNTRSVLSSAEPGAVRIAEEPS
;
A
#
# COMPACT_ATOMS: atom_id res chain seq x y z
N GLU A 1 -36.27 -16.04 6.49
CA GLU A 1 -34.84 -15.69 6.50
C GLU A 1 -34.69 -14.34 5.79
N GLN A 2 -34.70 -13.24 6.52
CA GLN A 2 -34.66 -11.90 5.94
C GLN A 2 -33.21 -11.39 5.98
N ALA A 3 -32.56 -11.32 4.82
CA ALA A 3 -31.27 -10.65 4.70
C ALA A 3 -31.49 -9.14 4.80
N GLU A 4 -31.15 -8.58 5.96
CA GLU A 4 -31.21 -7.14 6.21
C GLU A 4 -30.14 -6.45 5.35
N PHE A 5 -30.57 -5.86 4.24
CA PHE A 5 -29.72 -5.03 3.38
C PHE A 5 -29.33 -3.77 4.15
N ARG A 6 -28.21 -3.86 4.90
CA ARG A 6 -27.58 -2.69 5.53
C ARG A 6 -27.37 -1.65 4.44
N ARG A 7 -27.98 -0.47 4.59
CA ARG A 7 -27.67 0.70 3.77
C ARG A 7 -26.16 0.96 3.92
N SER A 8 -25.39 0.54 2.94
CA SER A 8 -23.98 0.91 2.85
C SER A 8 -23.96 2.40 2.59
N THR A 9 -23.34 3.17 3.49
CA THR A 9 -22.79 4.48 3.15
C THR A 9 -22.04 4.33 1.83
N ALA A 10 -22.24 5.26 0.88
CA ALA A 10 -21.61 5.17 -0.43
C ALA A 10 -20.10 4.93 -0.27
N PRO A 11 -19.48 4.07 -1.09
CA PRO A 11 -18.05 3.80 -0.97
C PRO A 11 -17.29 5.12 -1.12
N SER A 12 -16.32 5.36 -0.24
CA SER A 12 -15.39 6.48 -0.39
C SER A 12 -14.53 6.23 -1.62
N THR A 13 -14.80 6.94 -2.71
CA THR A 13 -14.08 6.81 -3.98
C THR A 13 -13.13 7.99 -4.18
N ALA A 14 -11.96 7.70 -4.76
CA ALA A 14 -10.99 8.71 -5.17
C ALA A 14 -10.52 8.40 -6.59
N VAL A 15 -10.43 9.43 -7.43
CA VAL A 15 -9.92 9.34 -8.80
C VAL A 15 -8.49 9.86 -8.82
N VAL A 16 -7.57 9.06 -9.37
CA VAL A 16 -6.15 9.40 -9.52
C VAL A 16 -5.64 8.93 -10.87
N ASN A 17 -4.56 9.55 -11.35
CA ASN A 17 -4.00 9.26 -12.67
C ASN A 17 -2.88 8.22 -12.63
N ARG A 18 -2.27 7.99 -11.47
CA ARG A 18 -1.10 7.09 -11.33
C ARG A 18 -1.25 6.10 -10.18
N LEU A 19 -0.63 4.94 -10.37
CA LEU A 19 -0.71 3.83 -9.40
C LEU A 19 -0.07 4.18 -8.05
N ASP A 20 1.00 4.97 -8.03
CA ASP A 20 1.66 5.40 -6.80
C ASP A 20 0.77 6.31 -5.96
N GLU A 21 0.01 7.22 -6.59
CA GLU A 21 -0.99 8.04 -5.90
C GLU A 21 -2.11 7.18 -5.31
N ALA A 22 -2.54 6.15 -6.04
CA ALA A 22 -3.55 5.19 -5.57
C ALA A 22 -3.05 4.41 -4.35
N VAL A 23 -1.81 3.90 -4.38
CA VAL A 23 -1.18 3.19 -3.26
C VAL A 23 -1.02 4.10 -2.04
N ASP A 24 -0.63 5.34 -2.27
CA ASP A 24 -0.47 6.34 -1.22
C ASP A 24 -1.79 6.64 -0.50
N LEU A 25 -2.86 6.91 -1.26
CA LEU A 25 -4.20 7.11 -0.73
C LEU A 25 -4.72 5.85 -0.02
N ALA A 26 -4.59 4.68 -0.64
CA ALA A 26 -5.10 3.44 -0.10
C ALA A 26 -4.55 3.15 1.30
N ALA A 27 -3.24 3.26 1.50
CA ALA A 27 -2.70 3.01 2.84
C ALA A 27 -2.76 4.22 3.79
N ARG A 28 -3.20 5.41 3.35
CA ARG A 28 -3.64 6.47 4.28
C ARG A 28 -5.06 6.18 4.81
N ALA A 29 -5.90 5.57 3.98
CA ALA A 29 -7.26 5.20 4.34
C ALA A 29 -7.34 3.85 5.09
N ALA A 30 -6.38 2.95 4.86
CA ALA A 30 -6.34 1.63 5.47
C ALA A 30 -6.04 1.71 6.97
N ALA A 31 -6.89 1.06 7.78
CA ALA A 31 -6.62 0.86 9.20
C ALA A 31 -5.72 -0.38 9.42
N PRO A 32 -5.01 -0.48 10.56
CA PRO A 32 -4.29 -1.70 10.92
C PRO A 32 -5.20 -2.94 10.85
N GLY A 33 -4.70 -4.02 10.25
CA GLY A 33 -5.47 -5.26 10.07
C GLY A 33 -6.42 -5.27 8.87
N THR A 34 -6.50 -4.19 8.08
CA THR A 34 -7.25 -4.19 6.81
C THR A 34 -6.40 -4.65 5.64
N VAL A 35 -7.05 -5.18 4.60
CA VAL A 35 -6.40 -5.65 3.37
C VAL A 35 -6.64 -4.65 2.25
N VAL A 36 -5.56 -4.28 1.55
CA VAL A 36 -5.61 -3.50 0.31
C VAL A 36 -5.39 -4.43 -0.87
N LEU A 37 -6.34 -4.48 -1.80
CA LEU A 37 -6.30 -5.31 -3.00
C LEU A 37 -6.16 -4.45 -4.26
N LEU A 38 -5.21 -4.80 -5.13
CA LEU A 38 -5.13 -4.26 -6.49
C LEU A 38 -5.99 -5.12 -7.45
N SER A 39 -7.12 -4.58 -7.93
CA SER A 39 -7.99 -5.23 -8.92
C SER A 39 -8.45 -4.24 -10.00
N PRO A 40 -7.62 -3.98 -11.03
CA PRO A 40 -7.82 -2.89 -11.99
C PRO A 40 -8.91 -3.16 -13.04
N GLY A 41 -9.52 -4.35 -13.09
CA GLY A 41 -10.67 -4.66 -13.95
C GLY A 41 -10.44 -4.61 -15.48
N GLY A 42 -9.24 -4.22 -15.93
CA GLY A 42 -8.93 -4.00 -17.35
C GLY A 42 -7.46 -4.25 -17.73
N THR A 43 -7.20 -4.10 -19.04
CA THR A 43 -5.87 -4.29 -19.64
C THR A 43 -4.84 -3.30 -19.08
N SER A 44 -3.57 -3.69 -19.07
CA SER A 44 -2.46 -2.88 -18.54
C SER A 44 -1.73 -2.05 -19.60
N TYR A 45 -2.03 -2.26 -20.88
CA TYR A 45 -1.24 -1.82 -22.03
C TYR A 45 -1.11 -0.30 -22.21
N ASP A 46 -1.92 0.47 -21.49
CA ASP A 46 -1.95 1.94 -21.59
C ASP A 46 -0.77 2.57 -20.82
N ALA A 47 -0.25 1.88 -19.81
CA ALA A 47 0.82 2.36 -18.91
C ALA A 47 1.89 1.32 -18.60
N TYR A 48 1.72 0.07 -19.02
CA TYR A 48 2.60 -1.05 -18.73
C TYR A 48 2.67 -2.01 -19.91
N ARG A 49 3.75 -2.76 -20.03
CA ARG A 49 3.94 -3.80 -21.05
C ARG A 49 2.97 -4.96 -20.88
N ASP A 50 2.72 -5.36 -19.64
CA ASP A 50 1.89 -6.52 -19.30
C ASP A 50 1.32 -6.39 -17.87
N PHE A 51 0.57 -7.40 -17.42
CA PHE A 51 -0.04 -7.39 -16.09
C PHE A 51 0.98 -7.66 -14.98
N GLU A 52 2.09 -8.33 -15.27
CA GLU A 52 3.13 -8.67 -14.31
C GLU A 52 3.93 -7.42 -13.93
N GLU A 53 4.30 -6.60 -14.91
CA GLU A 53 4.98 -5.32 -14.70
C GLU A 53 4.16 -4.39 -13.81
N ARG A 54 2.84 -4.31 -14.04
CA ARG A 54 1.92 -3.54 -13.18
C ARG A 54 1.89 -4.08 -11.75
N GLY A 55 1.88 -5.42 -11.61
CA GLY A 55 1.92 -6.09 -10.31
C GLY A 55 3.24 -5.86 -9.57
N GLU A 56 4.37 -5.93 -10.26
CA GLU A 56 5.69 -5.64 -9.71
C GLU A 56 5.82 -4.17 -9.31
N HIS A 57 5.28 -3.24 -10.10
CA HIS A 57 5.23 -1.83 -9.73
C HIS A 57 4.44 -1.64 -8.43
N PHE A 58 3.26 -2.26 -8.29
CA PHE A 58 2.49 -2.22 -7.04
C PHE A 58 3.27 -2.77 -5.85
N ARG A 59 3.91 -3.94 -5.99
CA ARG A 59 4.73 -4.55 -4.93
C ARG A 59 5.88 -3.64 -4.50
N ARG A 60 6.56 -3.02 -5.46
CA ARG A 60 7.64 -2.06 -5.21
C ARG A 60 7.15 -0.88 -4.38
N LEU A 61 6.05 -0.25 -4.79
CA LEU A 61 5.46 0.90 -4.09
C LEU A 61 5.06 0.55 -2.65
N VAL A 62 4.44 -0.62 -2.43
CA VAL A 62 4.07 -1.10 -1.09
C VAL A 62 5.32 -1.31 -0.21
N ARG A 63 6.38 -1.91 -0.75
CA ARG A 63 7.65 -2.11 -0.02
C ARG A 63 8.28 -0.77 0.36
N GLU A 64 8.42 0.15 -0.60
CA GLU A 64 9.00 1.48 -0.37
C GLU A 64 8.25 2.25 0.73
N ARG A 65 6.92 2.19 0.71
CA ARG A 65 6.08 2.81 1.74
C ARG A 65 6.25 2.17 3.12
N ASN A 66 6.30 0.84 3.18
CA ASN A 66 6.55 0.12 4.43
C ASN A 66 7.93 0.45 5.00
N THR A 67 8.98 0.50 4.15
CA THR A 67 10.33 0.92 4.58
C THR A 67 10.33 2.35 5.12
N ARG A 68 9.62 3.28 4.47
CA ARG A 68 9.48 4.67 4.96
C ARG A 68 8.81 4.74 6.34
N SER A 69 7.80 3.90 6.58
CA SER A 69 7.13 3.80 7.89
C SER A 69 8.07 3.30 8.98
N VAL A 70 8.92 2.31 8.67
CA VAL A 70 9.90 1.74 9.60
C VAL A 70 11.01 2.74 9.93
N LEU A 71 11.54 3.47 8.94
CA LEU A 71 12.56 4.49 9.17
C LEU A 71 12.02 5.71 9.93
N SER A 72 10.73 6.04 9.76
CA SER A 72 10.05 7.06 10.56
C SER A 72 9.78 6.63 12.00
N SER A 73 9.78 5.32 12.27
CA SER A 73 9.59 4.74 13.61
C SER A 73 10.90 4.28 14.25
N ALA A 74 12.02 4.38 13.54
CA ALA A 74 13.34 4.11 14.07
C ALA A 74 13.83 5.36 14.80
N GLU A 75 13.73 5.34 16.13
CA GLU A 75 14.37 6.34 16.99
C GLU A 75 15.85 6.53 16.56
N PRO A 76 16.29 7.74 16.22
CA PRO A 76 17.69 8.02 15.92
C PRO A 76 18.51 7.91 17.22
N GLY A 77 18.91 6.70 17.59
CA GLY A 77 19.63 6.48 18.86
C GLY A 77 20.27 5.12 19.09
N ALA A 78 20.02 4.10 18.27
CA ALA A 78 20.70 2.81 18.44
C ALA A 78 22.02 2.75 17.67
N VAL A 79 23.00 3.55 18.09
CA VAL A 79 24.41 3.24 17.81
C VAL A 79 24.70 1.91 18.51
N ARG A 80 24.84 0.83 17.74
CA ARG A 80 25.43 -0.40 18.29
C ARG A 80 26.93 -0.24 18.26
N ILE A 81 27.49 0.19 19.39
CA ILE A 81 28.90 -0.06 19.69
C ILE A 81 28.99 -1.56 19.96
N ALA A 82 29.49 -2.30 18.98
CA ALA A 82 30.02 -3.64 19.20
C ALA A 82 31.54 -3.53 19.19
N GLU A 83 32.07 -2.89 20.23
CA GLU A 83 33.42 -3.17 20.71
C GLU A 83 33.25 -3.60 22.16
N GLU A 84 33.50 -4.87 22.42
CA GLU A 84 33.82 -5.39 23.76
C GLU A 84 34.78 -6.57 23.55
N PRO A 85 35.67 -6.84 24.51
CA PRO A 85 37.10 -6.97 24.24
C PRO A 85 37.65 -8.38 24.52
N SER A 86 38.92 -8.55 24.11
CA SER A 86 39.89 -9.64 24.35
C SER A 86 40.07 -10.64 23.20
#